data_AF-A0A352KI05-F1
#
_entry.id   AF-A0A352KI05-F1
#
_cell.length_a   1.000
_cell.length_b   1.000
_cell.length_c   1.000
_cell.angle_alpha   90.00
_cell.angle_beta   90.00
_cell.angle_gamma   90.00
#
_symmetry.space_group_name_H-M   'P 1'
#
loop_
_entity.id
_entity.type
_entity.pdbx_description
1 polymer ?
#
loop_
_entity_poly.entity_id
_entity_poly.type
_entity_poly.pdbx_seq_one_letter_code
_entity_poly.pdbx_strand_id
1 'polypeptide(L)' 'NFPSENLVEDATRHNRCLEEAIRMQPENYLWAHRRFKSRPEGQDPWYPRKRRQLRS' A
#
# COMPACT_ATOMS: atom_id res chain seq x y z
N ASN A 1 -1.91 -24.82 -1.59
CA ASN A 1 -3.31 -24.41 -1.77
C ASN A 1 -3.40 -22.89 -1.80
N PHE A 2 -3.38 -22.35 -3.01
CA PHE A 2 -3.66 -20.95 -3.34
C PHE A 2 -4.24 -20.96 -4.77
N PRO A 3 -5.31 -20.20 -5.07
CA PRO A 3 -6.09 -19.35 -4.17
C PRO A 3 -6.97 -20.15 -3.18
N SER A 4 -7.45 -19.49 -2.12
CA SER A 4 -8.40 -20.05 -1.14
C SER A 4 -9.76 -19.33 -1.20
N GLU A 5 -10.76 -19.83 -0.48
CA GLU A 5 -12.08 -19.19 -0.37
C GLU A 5 -12.08 -17.94 0.54
N ASN A 6 -10.99 -17.71 1.28
CA ASN A 6 -10.84 -16.56 2.17
C ASN A 6 -9.89 -15.52 1.57
N LEU A 7 -10.48 -14.48 0.96
CA LEU A 7 -9.73 -13.38 0.36
C LEU A 7 -8.82 -12.65 1.36
N VAL A 8 -9.19 -12.58 2.64
CA VAL A 8 -8.36 -11.95 3.67
C VAL A 8 -7.10 -12.77 3.89
N GLU A 9 -7.23 -14.08 3.98
CA GLU A 9 -6.09 -14.98 4.18
C GLU A 9 -5.12 -14.92 3.00
N ASP A 10 -5.64 -14.95 1.78
CA ASP A 10 -4.84 -14.84 0.55
C ASP A 10 -4.12 -13.48 0.48
N ALA A 11 -4.80 -12.39 0.80
CA ALA A 11 -4.19 -11.06 0.85
C ALA A 11 -3.12 -10.95 1.94
N THR A 12 -3.33 -11.56 3.12
CA THR A 12 -2.36 -11.60 4.20
C THR A 12 -1.10 -12.37 3.79
N ARG A 13 -1.25 -13.53 3.14
CA ARG A 13 -0.11 -14.31 2.61
C ARG A 13 0.67 -13.49 1.58
N HIS A 14 -0.04 -12.86 0.64
CA HIS A 14 0.59 -12.06 -0.40
C HIS A 14 1.35 -10.84 0.18
N ASN A 15 0.76 -10.16 1.16
CA ASN A 15 1.41 -9.06 1.86
C ASN A 15 2.68 -9.51 2.57
N ARG A 16 2.67 -10.67 3.25
CA ARG A 16 3.85 -11.23 3.91
C ARG A 16 4.98 -11.50 2.93
N CYS A 17 4.71 -12.18 1.82
CA CYS A 17 5.72 -12.45 0.79
C CYS A 17 6.33 -11.16 0.24
N LEU A 18 5.50 -10.14 0.01
CA LEU A 18 5.97 -8.85 -0.48
C LEU A 18 6.83 -8.12 0.56
N GLU A 19 6.46 -8.16 1.84
CA GLU A 19 7.28 -7.57 2.91
C GLU A 19 8.64 -8.26 3.04
N GLU A 20 8.69 -9.59 2.96
CA GLU A 20 9.93 -10.36 2.97
C GLU A 20 10.84 -9.96 1.80
N ALA A 21 10.30 -9.87 0.58
CA ALA A 21 11.04 -9.44 -0.60
C ALA A 21 11.57 -8.00 -0.45
N ILE A 22 10.77 -7.07 0.08
CA ILE A 22 11.19 -5.68 0.31
C ILE A 22 12.31 -5.60 1.35
N ARG A 23 12.27 -6.43 2.41
CA ARG A 23 13.32 -6.44 3.44
C ARG A 23 14.67 -6.90 2.90
N MET A 24 14.67 -7.78 1.89
CA MET A 24 15.90 -8.25 1.25
C MET A 24 16.58 -7.16 0.42
N GLN A 25 15.79 -6.30 -0.24
CA GLN A 25 16.33 -5.23 -1.08
C GLN A 25 15.44 -3.98 -1.07
N PRO A 26 15.49 -3.18 0.02
CA PRO A 26 14.56 -2.08 0.22
C PRO A 26 14.71 -0.98 -0.83
N GLU A 27 15.91 -0.73 -1.35
CA GLU A 27 16.17 0.30 -2.36
C GLU A 27 15.48 0.03 -3.71
N ASN A 28 15.20 -1.24 -4.02
CA ASN A 28 14.50 -1.63 -5.24
C ASN A 28 12.98 -1.47 -5.14
N TYR A 29 12.45 -1.17 -3.96
CA TYR A 29 11.03 -0.93 -3.79
C TYR A 29 10.65 0.49 -4.24
N LEU A 30 9.51 0.62 -4.92
CA LEU A 30 8.98 1.91 -5.39
C LEU A 30 8.40 2.73 -4.21
N TRP A 31 9.26 3.31 -3.37
CA TRP A 31 8.85 4.10 -2.19
C TRP A 31 7.98 5.32 -2.50
N ALA A 32 8.07 5.85 -3.73
CA ALA A 32 7.21 6.93 -4.19
C ALA A 32 5.73 6.51 -4.36
N HIS A 33 5.45 5.20 -4.39
CA HIS A 33 4.09 4.69 -4.49
C HIS A 33 3.34 4.88 -3.17
N ARG A 34 2.24 5.65 -3.22
CA ARG A 34 1.35 5.90 -2.09
C ARG A 34 0.45 4.70 -1.82
N ARG A 35 0.99 3.62 -1.25
CA ARG A 35 0.26 2.36 -1.00
C ARG A 35 -0.77 2.48 0.12
N PHE A 36 -0.51 3.30 1.15
CA PHE A 36 -1.37 3.42 2.34
C PHE A 36 -2.31 4.64 2.26
N LYS A 37 -3.36 4.54 1.44
CA LYS A 37 -4.34 5.63 1.25
C LYS A 37 -5.51 5.56 2.23
N SER A 38 -5.88 4.36 2.66
CA SER A 38 -7.04 4.12 3.53
C SER A 38 -6.69 4.39 5.00
N ARG A 39 -7.59 5.07 5.71
CA ARG A 39 -7.51 5.38 7.14
C ARG A 39 -8.88 5.11 7.78
N PRO A 40 -8.93 4.79 9.08
CA PRO A 40 -10.15 4.87 9.85
C PRO A 40 -10.76 6.27 9.79
N GLU A 41 -12.08 6.35 9.98
CA GLU A 41 -12.81 7.61 10.00
C GLU A 41 -12.28 8.54 11.12
N GLY A 42 -12.17 9.83 10.82
CA GLY A 42 -11.68 10.85 11.76
C GLY A 42 -10.16 11.04 11.83
N GLN A 43 -9.34 10.28 11.08
CA GLN A 43 -7.89 10.51 11.02
C GLN A 43 -7.45 11.26 9.76
N ASP A 44 -6.43 12.11 9.91
CA ASP A 44 -5.82 12.80 8.77
C ASP A 44 -5.13 11.82 7.79
N PRO A 45 -5.19 12.07 6.48
CA PRO A 45 -4.52 11.25 5.48
C PRO A 45 -2.99 11.34 5.61
N TRP A 46 -2.28 10.22 5.42
CA TRP A 46 -0.81 10.17 5.43
C TRP A 46 -0.18 11.06 4.35
N TYR A 47 -0.89 11.23 3.23
CA TYR A 47 -0.38 11.93 2.07
C TYR A 47 -1.15 13.21 1.83
N PRO A 48 -0.47 14.33 1.56
CA PRO A 48 -1.13 15.58 1.24
C PRO A 48 -1.92 15.43 -0.06
N ARG A 49 -3.13 16.00 -0.08
CA ARG A 49 -3.94 16.10 -1.29
C ARG A 49 -3.21 17.02 -2.28
N LYS A 50 -3.01 16.56 -3.51
CA LYS A 50 -2.42 17.41 -4.55
C LYS A 50 -3.36 18.57 -4.80
N ARG A 51 -2.89 19.82 -4.60
CA ARG A 51 -3.63 21.01 -5.03
C ARG A 51 -3.71 20.98 -6.55
N ARG A 52 -4.92 20.95 -7.12
CA ARG A 52 -5.12 21.22 -8.54
C ARG A 52 -4.76 22.69 -8.76
N GLN A 53 -3.64 22.95 -9.41
CA GLN A 53 -3.40 24.29 -9.96
C GLN A 53 -4.35 24.45 -11.13
N LEU A 54 -5.37 25.29 -10.95
CA LEU A 54 -6.13 25.83 -12.08
C LEU A 54 -5.13 26.70 -12.85
N ARG A 55 -4.77 26.25 -14.06
CA ARG A 55 -4.02 27.10 -14.99
C ARG A 55 -4.99 28.19 -15.44
N SER A 56 -4.74 29.44 -15.05
CA SER A 56 -5.39 30.63 -15.62
C SER A 56 -4.75 30.96 -16.97
#